data_AF-W1F0V8-F1
#
_entry.id   AF-W1F0V8-F1
#
_cell.length_a   1.000
_cell.length_b   1.000
_cell.length_c   1.000
_cell.angle_alpha   90.00
_cell.angle_beta   90.00
_cell.angle_gamma   90.00
#
_symmetry.space_group_name_H-M   'P 1'
#
loop_
_entity.id
_entity.type
_entity.pdbx_description
1 polymer ?
#
loop_
_entity_poly.entity_id
_entity_poly.type
_entity_poly.pdbx_seq_one_letter_code
_entity_poly.pdbx_strand_id
1 'polypeptide(L)' 'MNVDLAASGVAYKERLNIPVIAEQVAREQPENLRAYFMERLRHYRQLSLQLPKGSDPVYQNEDAPKK' A
#
# COMPACT_ATOMS: atom_id res chain seq x y z
N MET A 1 14.97 0.95 5.99
CA MET A 1 13.67 1.27 5.34
C MET A 1 12.61 1.34 6.43
N ASN A 2 11.64 2.26 6.31
CA ASN A 2 10.55 2.37 7.28
C ASN A 2 9.45 1.33 6.98
N VAL A 3 9.00 0.63 8.01
CA VAL A 3 8.01 -0.45 7.90
C VAL A 3 6.66 0.06 7.38
N ASP A 4 6.25 1.24 7.83
CA ASP A 4 5.04 1.92 7.37
C ASP A 4 5.05 2.21 5.87
N LEU A 5 6.20 2.61 5.33
CA LEU A 5 6.35 2.87 3.89
C LEU A 5 6.26 1.57 3.09
N ALA A 6 6.85 0.50 3.60
CA ALA A 6 6.77 -0.82 3.00
C ALA A 6 5.31 -1.35 3.01
N ALA A 7 4.60 -1.21 4.14
CA ALA A 7 3.23 -1.66 4.30
C ALA A 7 2.26 -0.88 3.40
N SER A 8 2.39 0.46 3.38
CA SER A 8 1.59 1.32 2.50
C SER A 8 1.88 1.07 1.02
N GLY A 9 3.13 0.82 0.66
CA GLY A 9 3.53 0.47 -0.71
C GLY A 9 2.91 -0.83 -1.20
N VAL A 10 2.82 -1.85 -0.34
CA VAL A 10 2.13 -3.12 -0.68
C VAL A 10 0.63 -2.89 -0.88
N ALA A 11 -0.04 -2.25 0.09
CA ALA A 11 -1.48 -1.98 -0.01
C ALA A 11 -1.83 -1.11 -1.23
N TYR A 12 -0.98 -0.14 -1.57
CA TYR A 12 -1.12 0.71 -2.74
C TYR A 12 -1.00 -0.10 -4.05
N LYS A 13 0.02 -0.95 -4.16
CA LYS A 13 0.23 -1.80 -5.34
C LYS A 13 -0.92 -2.81 -5.50
N GLU A 14 -1.37 -3.45 -4.41
CA GLU A 14 -2.56 -4.31 -4.42
C GLU A 14 -3.80 -3.55 -4.92
N ARG A 15 -4.02 -2.31 -4.46
CA ARG A 15 -5.15 -1.46 -4.90
C ARG A 15 -5.10 -1.10 -6.39
N LEU A 16 -3.90 -0.93 -6.93
CA LEU A 16 -3.68 -0.52 -8.32
C LEU A 16 -3.61 -1.70 -9.31
N ASN A 17 -3.85 -2.94 -8.87
CA ASN A 17 -3.59 -4.15 -9.66
C ASN A 17 -2.11 -4.26 -10.14
N ILE A 18 -1.17 -3.66 -9.40
CA ILE A 18 0.27 -3.82 -9.66
C ILE A 18 0.74 -5.09 -8.94
N PRO A 19 1.48 -5.99 -9.61
CA PRO A 19 1.98 -7.20 -8.97
C PRO A 19 2.91 -6.86 -7.79
N VAL A 20 2.53 -7.30 -6.60
CA VAL A 20 3.30 -7.13 -5.37
C VAL A 20 3.19 -8.37 -4.49
N ILE A 21 4.29 -8.77 -3.87
CA ILE A 21 4.34 -9.91 -2.94
C ILE A 21 4.55 -9.37 -1.54
N ALA A 22 3.48 -9.27 -0.76
CA ALA A 22 3.53 -8.79 0.62
C ALA A 22 4.51 -9.59 1.49
N GLU A 23 4.60 -10.90 1.26
CA GLU A 23 5.49 -11.79 1.98
C GLU A 23 6.97 -11.50 1.70
N GLN A 24 7.32 -11.17 0.45
CA GLN A 24 8.69 -10.81 0.09
C GLN A 24 9.12 -9.55 0.83
N VAL A 25 8.25 -8.53 0.85
CA VAL A 25 8.48 -7.30 1.61
C VAL A 25 8.59 -7.58 3.11
N ALA A 26 7.74 -8.48 3.64
CA ALA A 26 7.82 -8.89 5.04
C ALA A 26 9.07 -9.72 5.37
N ARG A 27 9.71 -10.37 4.39
CA ARG A 27 10.99 -11.07 4.54
C ARG A 27 12.18 -10.10 4.46
N GLU A 28 12.04 -9.00 3.72
CA GLU A 28 13.04 -7.91 3.70
C GLU A 28 13.03 -7.10 5.00
N GLN A 29 11.88 -7.04 5.69
CA GLN A 29 11.79 -6.41 7.01
C GLN A 29 12.34 -7.32 8.10
N PRO A 30 13.00 -6.75 9.12
CA PRO A 30 13.54 -7.54 10.22
C PRO A 30 12.41 -8.17 11.05
N GLU A 31 12.65 -9.36 11.62
CA GLU A 31 11.60 -10.19 12.22
C GLU A 31 10.84 -9.52 13.37
N ASN A 32 11.54 -8.70 14.16
CA ASN A 32 10.96 -7.90 15.24
C ASN A 32 9.92 -6.88 14.74
N LEU A 33 9.98 -6.49 13.46
CA LEU A 33 9.06 -5.55 12.84
C LEU A 33 8.01 -6.24 11.98
N ARG A 34 8.04 -7.57 11.78
CA ARG A 34 7.04 -8.30 10.98
C ARG A 34 5.64 -8.22 11.58
N ALA A 35 5.52 -8.30 12.90
CA ALA A 35 4.24 -8.15 13.60
C ALA A 35 3.67 -6.73 13.39
N TYR A 36 4.52 -5.71 13.55
CA TYR A 36 4.15 -4.31 13.30
C TYR A 36 3.81 -4.07 11.82
N PHE A 37 4.53 -4.68 10.87
CA PHE A 37 4.23 -4.63 9.45
C PHE A 37 2.85 -5.20 9.13
N MET A 38 2.49 -6.35 9.70
CA MET A 38 1.17 -6.97 9.50
C MET A 38 0.04 -6.07 10.02
N GLU A 39 0.24 -5.42 11.18
CA GLU A 39 -0.73 -4.46 11.72
C GLU A 39 -0.89 -3.24 10.82
N ARG A 40 0.23 -2.66 10.36
CA ARG A 40 0.21 -1.55 9.40
C ARG A 40 -0.39 -1.92 8.07
N LEU A 41 -0.10 -3.11 7.55
CA LEU A 41 -0.67 -3.61 6.30
C LEU A 41 -2.20 -3.71 6.39
N ARG A 42 -2.73 -4.22 7.52
CA ARG A 42 -4.17 -4.22 7.77
C ARG A 42 -4.75 -2.81 7.79
N HIS A 43 -4.09 -1.87 8.47
CA HIS A 43 -4.51 -0.47 8.50
C HIS A 43 -4.55 0.16 7.10
N TYR A 44 -3.50 -0.03 6.29
CA TYR A 44 -3.45 0.50 4.94
C TYR A 44 -4.42 -0.20 3.98
N ARG A 45 -4.76 -1.47 4.19
CA ARG A 45 -5.85 -2.14 3.46
C ARG A 45 -7.22 -1.55 3.79
N GLN A 46 -7.46 -1.16 5.04
CA GLN A 46 -8.70 -0.46 5.41
C GLN A 46 -8.75 0.95 4.81
N LEU A 47 -7.61 1.66 4.79
CA LEU A 47 -7.50 2.95 4.11
C LEU A 47 -7.67 2.81 2.59
N SER A 48 -7.14 1.75 1.98
CA SER A 48 -7.26 1.52 0.53
C SER A 48 -8.69 1.26 0.07
N LEU A 49 -9.59 0.83 0.98
CA LEU A 49 -11.02 0.74 0.71
C LEU A 49 -11.71 2.12 0.66
N GLN A 50 -11.18 3.11 1.39
CA GLN A 50 -11.68 4.49 1.38
C GLN A 50 -11.08 5.31 0.23
N LEU A 51 -9.99 4.83 -0.37
CA LEU A 51 -9.32 5.47 -1.49
C LEU A 51 -9.89 4.96 -2.83
N PRO A 52 -9.94 5.81 -3.86
CA PRO A 52 -10.33 5.39 -5.20
C PRO A 52 -9.43 4.25 -5.68
N LYS A 53 -9.94 3.29 -6.45
CA LYS A 53 -9.13 2.16 -6.97
C LYS A 53 -8.27 2.60 -8.14
N GLY A 54 -7.30 1.79 -8.57
CA GLY A 54 -6.47 2.14 -9.74
C GLY A 54 -7.23 2.29 -11.06
N SER A 55 -8.41 1.66 -11.17
CA SER A 55 -9.33 1.84 -12.30
C SER A 55 -10.28 3.02 -12.15
N ASP A 56 -10.19 3.78 -11.06
CA ASP A 56 -11.05 4.93 -10.84
C ASP A 56 -10.57 6.11 -11.69
N PRO A 57 -11.48 6.89 -12.31
CA PRO A 57 -11.11 8.04 -13.13
C PRO A 57 -10.27 9.07 -12.38
N VAL A 58 -10.29 9.11 -11.05
CA VAL A 58 -9.41 9.97 -10.25
C VAL A 58 -7.92 9.80 -10.59
N TYR A 59 -7.48 8.61 -11.03
CA TYR A 59 -6.10 8.35 -11.46
C TYR A 59 -5.91 8.36 -12.98
N GLN A 60 -7.00 8.38 -13.76
CA GLN A 60 -6.94 8.48 -15.22
C GLN A 60 -6.99 9.93 -15.70
N ASN A 61 -7.51 10.84 -14.88
CA ASN A 61 -7.39 12.26 -15.13
C ASN A 61 -6.03 12.71 -14.57
N GLU A 62 -5.02 12.83 -15.43
CA GLU A 62 -3.77 13.55 -15.15
C GLU A 62 -3.99 15.06 -14.82
N ASP A 63 -5.25 15.51 -14.73
CA ASP A 63 -5.69 16.89 -14.54
C ASP A 63 -6.42 17.15 -13.20
N ALA A 64 -5.96 16.56 -12.09
CA ALA A 64 -6.33 17.07 -10.78
C ALA A 64 -5.37 18.22 -10.40
N PRO A 65 -5.83 19.49 -10.34
CA PRO A 65 -4.96 20.60 -9.99
C PRO A 65 -4.42 20.40 -8.58
N LYS A 66 -3.08 20.42 -8.45
CA LYS A 66 -2.40 20.59 -7.17
C LYS A 66 -2.94 21.88 -6.55
N LYS A 67 -3.75 21.76 -5.49
CA LYS A 67 -4.21 22.89 -4.71
C LYS A 67 -3.09 23.41 -3.81
#